data_AF-A0A3D0T2V7-F1
#
_entry.id   AF-A0A3D0T2V7-F1
#
_cell.length_a   1.000
_cell.length_b   1.000
_cell.length_c   1.000
_cell.angle_alpha   90.00
_cell.angle_beta   90.00
_cell.angle_gamma   90.00
#
_symmetry.space_group_name_H-M   'P 1'
#
loop_
_entity.id
_entity.type
_entity.pdbx_description
1 polymer ?
#
loop_
_entity_poly.entity_id
_entity_poly.type
_entity_poly.pdbx_seq_one_letter_code
_entity_poly.pdbx_strand_id
1 'polypeptide(L)' 'QLASFHPDYLFAGEAENAPSHFTNRAPHPVIHIIREAEMEQALAHHPDPESIPQTNIDTTETLGEAALQAQLKACKAPR' A
#
# COMPACT_ATOMS: atom_id res chain seq x y z
N GLN A 1 10.89 13.03 -0.57
CA GLN A 1 11.07 11.63 -1.04
C GLN A 1 10.08 11.36 -2.17
N LEU A 2 10.37 10.40 -3.05
CA LEU A 2 9.43 9.90 -4.05
C LEU A 2 9.03 8.46 -3.70
N ALA A 3 7.74 8.15 -3.83
CA ALA A 3 7.22 6.79 -3.74
C ALA A 3 6.42 6.48 -5.02
N SER A 4 6.57 5.26 -5.52
CA SER A 4 5.84 4.78 -6.72
C SER A 4 4.85 3.70 -6.36
N PHE A 5 3.67 3.76 -6.98
CA PHE A 5 2.62 2.75 -6.87
C PHE A 5 2.24 2.29 -8.28
N HIS A 6 1.93 1.00 -8.43
CA HIS A 6 1.61 0.42 -9.73
C HIS A 6 0.57 -0.70 -9.57
N PRO A 7 -0.38 -0.89 -10.51
CA PRO A 7 -1.35 -1.99 -10.44
C PRO A 7 -0.69 -3.36 -10.31
N ASP A 8 0.47 -3.53 -10.93
CA ASP A 8 1.23 -4.79 -10.98
C ASP A 8 2.43 -4.80 -10.01
N TYR A 9 2.42 -3.97 -8.96
CA TYR A 9 3.50 -3.93 -7.98
C TYR A 9 3.67 -5.30 -7.30
N LEU A 10 4.94 -5.73 -7.17
CA LEU A 10 5.36 -6.93 -6.44
C LEU A 10 6.59 -6.59 -5.58
N PHE A 11 6.50 -6.84 -4.27
CA PHE A 11 7.66 -6.83 -3.37
C PHE A 11 8.61 -7.98 -3.70
N ALA A 12 9.91 -7.69 -3.69
CA ALA A 12 10.93 -8.71 -3.86
C ALA A 12 10.94 -9.67 -2.66
N GLY A 13 11.02 -10.98 -2.92
CA GLY A 13 11.08 -12.01 -1.89
C GLY A 13 9.71 -12.54 -1.42
N GLU A 14 8.62 -11.90 -1.82
CA GLU A 14 7.25 -12.36 -1.55
C GLU A 14 6.72 -13.24 -2.69
N ALA A 15 5.75 -14.11 -2.37
CA ALA A 15 5.05 -14.89 -3.39
C ALA A 15 4.25 -13.97 -4.33
N GLU A 16 4.09 -14.31 -5.61
CA GLU A 16 3.42 -13.45 -6.60
C GLU A 16 1.99 -13.08 -6.22
N ASN A 17 1.30 -13.96 -5.49
CA ASN A 17 -0.08 -13.81 -5.04
C ASN A 17 -0.19 -13.28 -3.59
N ALA A 18 0.92 -12.82 -2.99
CA ALA A 18 0.90 -12.32 -1.62
C ALA A 18 -0.02 -11.07 -1.50
N PRO A 19 -0.94 -11.05 -0.52
CA PRO A 19 -1.79 -9.87 -0.30
C PRO A 19 -1.00 -8.61 0.09
N SER A 20 0.19 -8.76 0.68
CA SER A 20 1.08 -7.66 1.07
C SER A 20 1.41 -6.71 -0.09
N HIS A 21 1.43 -7.21 -1.33
CA HIS A 21 1.61 -6.38 -2.54
C HIS A 21 0.60 -5.26 -2.66
N PHE A 22 -0.63 -5.45 -2.14
CA PHE A 22 -1.69 -4.47 -2.23
C PHE A 22 -1.46 -3.23 -1.35
N THR A 23 -0.49 -3.25 -0.43
CA THR A 23 -0.05 -2.05 0.30
C THR A 23 0.58 -1.00 -0.62
N ASN A 24 1.14 -1.43 -1.76
CA ASN A 24 1.79 -0.57 -2.75
C ASN A 24 1.16 -0.65 -4.17
N ARG A 25 0.04 -1.38 -4.33
CA ARG A 25 -0.71 -1.37 -5.60
C ARG A 25 -1.67 -0.17 -5.66
N ALA A 26 -1.82 0.36 -6.86
CA ALA A 26 -2.79 1.42 -7.16
C ALA A 26 -3.53 1.11 -8.46
N PRO A 27 -4.75 1.63 -8.68
CA PRO A 27 -5.51 1.39 -9.91
C PRO A 27 -4.73 1.82 -11.17
N HIS A 28 -3.95 2.89 -11.07
CA HIS A 28 -3.12 3.44 -12.13
C HIS A 28 -1.67 3.60 -11.64
N PRO A 29 -0.68 3.67 -12.54
CA PRO A 29 0.68 4.09 -12.17
C PRO A 29 0.66 5.47 -11.52
N VAL A 30 1.22 5.60 -10.32
CA VAL A 30 1.22 6.84 -9.53
C VAL A 30 2.61 7.10 -8.99
N ILE A 31 3.05 8.35 -9.05
CA ILE A 31 4.20 8.87 -8.32
C ILE A 31 3.68 9.80 -7.22
N HIS A 32 3.99 9.46 -5.98
CA HIS A 32 3.65 10.26 -4.81
C HIS A 32 4.88 11.06 -4.36
N ILE A 33 4.71 12.38 -4.22
CA ILE A 33 5.73 13.28 -3.69
C ILE A 33 5.51 13.42 -2.19
N ILE A 34 6.46 12.93 -1.40
CA ILE A 34 6.39 12.96 0.06
C ILE A 34 7.20 14.15 0.56
N ARG A 35 6.52 15.02 1.32
CA ARG A 35 7.12 16.14 2.05
C ARG A 35 7.71 15.62 3.35
N GLU A 36 8.99 15.26 3.33
CA GLU A 36 9.67 14.59 4.44
C GLU A 36 9.55 15.37 5.76
N ALA A 37 9.74 16.70 5.74
CA ALA A 37 9.64 17.52 6.94
C ALA A 37 8.26 17.48 7.62
N GLU A 38 7.17 17.31 6.85
CA GLU A 38 5.82 17.18 7.42
C GLU A 38 5.53 15.75 7.88
N MET A 39 6.09 14.76 7.17
CA MET A 39 6.03 13.37 7.58
C MET A 39 6.72 13.20 8.94
N GLU A 40 7.93 13.72 9.13
CA GLU A 40 8.66 13.67 10.41
C GLU A 40 7.85 14.29 11.55
N GLN A 41 7.20 15.43 11.32
CA GLN A 41 6.31 16.06 12.30
C GLN A 41 5.12 15.18 12.66
N ALA A 42 4.50 14.53 11.66
CA ALA A 42 3.38 13.61 11.91
C ALA A 42 3.84 12.37 12.71
N LEU A 43 5.00 11.80 12.36
CA LEU A 43 5.55 10.62 13.03
C LEU A 43 5.91 10.90 14.49
N ALA A 44 6.38 12.11 14.82
CA ALA A 44 6.71 12.50 16.20
C ALA A 44 5.50 12.45 17.17
N HIS A 45 4.27 12.48 16.65
CA HIS A 45 3.04 12.45 17.43
C HIS A 45 2.27 11.12 17.28
N HIS A 46 2.77 10.20 16.45
CA HIS A 46 2.15 8.89 16.27
C HIS A 46 2.77 7.91 17.28
N PRO A 47 1.96 7.14 18.04
CA PRO A 47 2.47 6.36 19.17
C PRO A 47 3.40 5.20 18.78
N ASP A 48 3.23 4.63 17.57
CA ASP A 48 4.06 3.52 17.11
C ASP A 48 4.19 3.49 15.57
N PRO A 49 5.00 4.37 14.97
CA PRO A 49 5.21 4.43 13.51
C PRO A 49 5.78 3.16 12.90
N GLU A 50 6.65 2.47 13.65
CA GLU A 50 7.41 1.34 13.14
C GLU A 50 6.52 0.10 12.94
N SER A 51 5.35 0.04 13.58
CA SER A 51 4.38 -1.04 13.35
C SER A 51 3.45 -0.81 12.17
N ILE A 52 3.45 0.38 11.55
CA ILE A 52 2.59 0.69 10.39
C ILE A 52 2.80 -0.31 9.23
N PRO A 53 4.04 -0.64 8.82
CA PRO A 53 4.24 -1.60 7.73
C PRO A 53 3.67 -2.99 8.06
N GLN A 54 3.96 -3.52 9.25
CA GLN A 54 3.47 -4.84 9.66
C GLN A 54 1.94 -4.85 9.78
N THR A 55 1.35 -3.82 10.39
CA THR A 55 -0.10 -3.69 10.51
C THR A 55 -0.79 -3.68 9.15
N ASN A 56 -0.21 -2.99 8.16
CA ASN A 56 -0.74 -2.98 6.80
C ASN A 56 -0.64 -4.36 6.13
N ILE A 57 0.48 -5.07 6.32
CA ILE A 57 0.66 -6.45 5.84
C ILE A 57 -0.41 -7.35 6.45
N ASP A 58 -0.52 -7.40 7.79
CA ASP A 58 -1.48 -8.22 8.52
C ASP A 58 -2.93 -7.91 8.09
N THR A 59 -3.23 -6.63 7.85
CA THR A 59 -4.54 -6.18 7.35
C THR A 59 -4.81 -6.74 5.95
N THR A 60 -3.85 -6.63 5.03
CA THR A 60 -4.01 -7.18 3.68
C THR A 60 -4.10 -8.71 3.68
N GLU A 61 -3.36 -9.39 4.54
CA GLU A 61 -3.43 -10.84 4.72
C GLU A 61 -4.80 -11.28 5.24
N THR A 62 -5.35 -10.54 6.22
CA THR A 62 -6.69 -10.78 6.77
C THR A 62 -7.79 -10.58 5.73
N LEU A 63 -7.66 -9.55 4.87
CA LEU A 63 -8.63 -9.31 3.79
C LEU A 63 -8.52 -10.35 2.67
N GLY A 64 -7.29 -10.80 2.39
CA GLY A 64 -6.99 -11.78 1.35
C GLY A 64 -6.98 -11.21 -0.07
N GLU A 65 -6.24 -11.88 -0.95
CA GLU A 65 -5.98 -11.46 -2.32
C GLU A 65 -7.27 -11.22 -3.13
N ALA A 66 -8.22 -12.16 -3.07
CA ALA A 66 -9.43 -12.10 -3.89
C ALA A 66 -10.29 -10.87 -3.59
N ALA A 67 -10.42 -10.51 -2.30
CA ALA A 67 -11.18 -9.34 -1.87
C ALA A 67 -10.50 -8.05 -2.33
N LEU A 68 -9.18 -7.96 -2.14
CA LEU A 68 -8.38 -6.81 -2.55
C LEU A 68 -8.35 -6.63 -4.07
N GLN A 69 -8.26 -7.72 -4.84
CA GLN A 69 -8.33 -7.68 -6.29
C GLN A 69 -9.70 -7.18 -6.78
N ALA A 70 -10.78 -7.60 -6.13
CA ALA A 70 -12.13 -7.11 -6.43
C ALA A 70 -12.25 -5.60 -6.15
N GLN A 71 -11.71 -5.11 -5.03
CA GLN A 71 -11.68 -3.68 -4.71
C GLN A 71 -10.89 -2.88 -5.75
N LEU A 72 -9.69 -3.34 -6.10
CA LEU A 72 -8.84 -2.68 -7.10
C LEU A 72 -9.55 -2.59 -8.47
N LYS A 73 -10.26 -3.65 -8.85
CA LYS A 73 -11.07 -3.66 -10.08
C LYS A 73 -12.24 -2.68 -9.99
N ALA A 74 -12.91 -2.60 -8.85
CA ALA A 74 -14.02 -1.66 -8.64
C ALA A 74 -13.58 -0.20 -8.76
N CYS A 75 -12.36 0.14 -8.33
CA CYS A 75 -11.81 1.50 -8.51
C CYS A 75 -11.65 1.93 -9.97
N LYS A 76 -11.56 0.97 -10.91
CA LYS A 76 -11.43 1.23 -12.36
C LYS A 76 -12.79 1.31 -13.08
N ALA A 77 -13.88 0.96 -12.41
CA ALA A 77 -15.20 0.99 -13.02
C ALA A 77 -15.64 2.45 -13.21
N PRO A 78 -16.22 2.82 -14.38
CA PRO A 78 -16.84 4.13 -14.55
C PRO A 78 -17.97 4.30 -13.53
N ARG A 79 -18.05 5.48 -12.93
CA ARG A 79 -19.13 5.86 -12.00
C ARG A 79 -20.43 6.15 -12.75
#